data_AF-A0A1Q9C8N4-F1
#
_entry.id   AF-A0A1Q9C8N4-F1
#
_cell.length_a   1.000
_cell.length_b   1.000
_cell.length_c   1.000
_cell.angle_alpha   90.00
_cell.angle_beta   90.00
_cell.angle_gamma   90.00
#
_symmetry.space_group_name_H-M   'P 1'
#
loop_
_entity.id
_entity.type
_entity.pdbx_description
1 polymer ?
#
loop_
_entity_poly.entity_id
_entity_poly.type
_entity_poly.pdbx_seq_one_letter_code
_entity_poly.pdbx_strand_id
1 'polypeptide(L)'
;MASKRKAWSLSADTMKSDSVPTQSLGPASLKELYLWPQHLLSKLMQRGDGRDSDRCARLQSLLARRVLVTSDYSGLSGEYEIFHQMKKPLKEFMLPQPGHELCFHHSKVCDNGSVQMQALTYLSEVCENGSMCVMKDINDRLHPSARSYLDALMPGDDCDLATAAEAYKCMGDWLMANHDWAISETCRCVMHEQDCPLYALPDVNTECARGVLRLNFAGTTCRGWSKAGKMRYFSDPSERPHAVWLCDRVRESQRTASRL
;
A
#
# COMPACT_ATOMS: atom_id res chain seq x y z
N MET A 1 -10.50 -20.09 32.84
CA MET A 1 -9.09 -20.45 32.64
C MET A 1 -8.40 -19.32 31.88
N ALA A 2 -7.61 -18.49 32.57
CA ALA A 2 -6.98 -17.31 31.98
C ALA A 2 -5.68 -17.70 31.25
N SER A 3 -5.67 -17.48 29.93
CA SER A 3 -4.49 -17.69 29.08
C SER A 3 -3.45 -16.60 29.35
N LYS A 4 -2.36 -16.96 30.03
CA LYS A 4 -1.21 -16.08 30.25
C LYS A 4 -0.46 -15.90 28.93
N ARG A 5 -0.63 -14.74 28.28
CA ARG A 5 0.24 -14.31 27.17
C ARG A 5 1.67 -14.16 27.70
N LYS A 6 2.59 -15.00 27.21
CA LYS A 6 4.03 -14.88 27.46
C LYS A 6 4.53 -13.58 26.84
N ALA A 7 4.95 -12.63 27.68
CA ALA A 7 5.64 -11.44 27.23
C ALA A 7 6.98 -11.85 26.58
N TRP A 8 7.19 -11.45 25.34
CA TRP A 8 8.48 -11.54 24.67
C TRP A 8 9.41 -10.48 25.29
N SER A 9 10.21 -10.87 26.28
CA SER A 9 11.35 -10.06 26.71
C SER A 9 12.54 -10.39 25.81
N LEU A 10 12.84 -9.55 24.83
CA LEU A 10 14.11 -9.57 24.12
C LEU A 10 15.20 -9.13 25.11
N SER A 11 16.01 -10.07 25.59
CA SER A 11 17.21 -9.72 26.36
C SER A 11 18.24 -9.11 25.42
N ALA A 12 18.78 -7.96 25.81
CA ALA A 12 19.79 -7.22 25.05
C ALA A 12 21.12 -8.00 24.86
N ASP A 13 21.29 -9.11 25.58
CA ASP A 13 22.54 -9.88 25.62
C ASP A 13 22.70 -10.94 24.50
N THR A 14 21.73 -11.08 23.59
CA THR A 14 21.82 -12.05 22.48
C THR A 14 22.37 -11.44 21.17
N MET A 15 22.89 -10.21 21.17
CA MET A 15 23.48 -9.56 19.98
C MET A 15 25.02 -9.59 19.97
N LYS A 16 25.63 -10.69 20.42
CA LYS A 16 27.09 -10.90 20.30
C LYS A 16 27.41 -11.85 19.14
N SER A 17 27.86 -11.23 18.04
CA SER A 17 28.71 -11.78 16.97
C SER A 17 28.18 -12.93 16.10
N ASP A 18 26.99 -12.78 15.55
CA ASP A 18 26.78 -13.30 14.19
C ASP A 18 27.28 -12.22 13.23
N SER A 19 28.25 -12.55 12.38
CA SER A 19 28.73 -11.68 11.30
C SER A 19 27.54 -11.00 10.65
N VAL A 20 27.48 -9.66 10.70
CA VAL A 20 26.44 -8.87 10.02
C VAL A 20 26.38 -9.43 8.59
N PRO A 21 25.25 -10.05 8.17
CA PRO A 21 25.13 -10.56 6.82
C PRO A 21 25.53 -9.42 5.91
N THR A 22 26.59 -9.62 5.12
CA THR A 22 27.05 -8.62 4.16
C THR A 22 25.81 -8.18 3.39
N GLN A 23 25.38 -6.94 3.62
CA GLN A 23 24.20 -6.39 2.97
C GLN A 23 24.35 -6.71 1.49
N SER A 24 23.39 -7.45 0.92
CA SER A 24 23.48 -7.80 -0.49
C SER A 24 23.59 -6.48 -1.24
N LEU A 25 24.75 -6.25 -1.85
CA LEU A 25 24.97 -5.06 -2.66
C LEU A 25 23.84 -5.02 -3.69
N GLY A 26 23.14 -3.89 -3.75
CA GLY A 26 22.12 -3.66 -4.76
C GLY A 26 22.74 -3.74 -6.17
N PRO A 27 21.93 -3.56 -7.22
CA PRO A 27 22.43 -3.61 -8.59
C PRO A 27 23.56 -2.59 -8.79
N ALA A 28 24.71 -3.05 -9.28
CA ALA A 28 25.91 -2.23 -9.53
C ALA A 28 25.94 -1.63 -10.95
N SER A 29 24.98 -2.03 -11.80
CA SER A 29 24.85 -1.55 -13.16
C SER A 29 23.38 -1.45 -13.58
N LEU A 30 23.09 -0.70 -14.65
CA LEU A 30 21.74 -0.65 -15.24
C LEU A 30 21.27 -2.04 -15.69
N LYS A 31 22.16 -2.85 -16.27
CA LYS A 31 21.85 -4.22 -16.68
C LYS A 31 21.43 -5.06 -15.47
N GLU A 32 22.16 -4.95 -14.36
CA GLU A 32 21.78 -5.63 -13.11
C GLU A 32 20.47 -5.11 -12.56
N LEU A 33 20.20 -3.80 -12.64
CA LEU A 33 18.95 -3.21 -12.20
C LEU A 33 17.75 -3.82 -12.95
N TYR A 34 17.84 -3.95 -14.28
CA TYR A 34 16.81 -4.59 -15.10
C TYR A 34 16.62 -6.08 -14.82
N LEU A 35 17.69 -6.78 -14.46
CA LEU A 35 17.65 -8.21 -14.11
C LEU A 35 17.38 -8.45 -12.61
N TRP A 36 17.38 -7.39 -11.80
CA TRP A 36 17.25 -7.46 -10.36
C TRP A 36 15.97 -8.17 -9.90
N PRO A 37 14.79 -7.91 -10.50
CA PRO A 37 13.56 -8.60 -10.11
C PRO A 37 13.65 -10.12 -10.34
N GLN A 38 14.27 -10.54 -11.44
CA GLN A 38 14.52 -11.97 -11.72
C GLN A 38 15.46 -12.57 -10.68
N HIS A 39 16.56 -11.89 -10.36
CA HIS A 39 17.52 -12.35 -9.35
C HIS A 39 16.90 -12.50 -7.97
N LEU A 40 16.09 -11.53 -7.53
CA LEU A 40 15.35 -11.61 -6.27
C LEU A 40 14.40 -12.80 -6.25
N LEU A 41 13.66 -13.02 -7.34
CA LEU A 41 12.74 -14.14 -7.45
C LEU A 41 13.47 -15.49 -7.42
N SER A 42 14.58 -15.63 -8.16
CA SER A 42 15.44 -16.81 -8.09
C SER A 42 15.92 -17.10 -6.67
N LYS A 43 16.43 -16.09 -5.97
CA LYS A 43 16.88 -16.24 -4.57
C LYS A 43 15.76 -16.67 -3.63
N LEU A 44 14.52 -16.22 -3.85
CA LEU A 44 13.38 -16.61 -3.02
C LEU A 44 12.88 -18.02 -3.35
N MET A 45 12.89 -18.41 -4.62
CA MET A 45 12.31 -19.66 -5.11
C MET A 45 13.31 -20.83 -5.15
N GLN A 46 14.62 -20.56 -5.08
CA GLN A 46 15.70 -21.55 -5.19
C GLN A 46 16.69 -21.41 -4.03
N ARG A 47 16.22 -21.55 -2.78
CA ARG A 47 17.09 -21.44 -1.59
C ARG A 47 17.84 -22.73 -1.29
N GLY A 48 17.41 -23.87 -1.84
CA GLY A 48 17.99 -25.18 -1.53
C GLY A 48 17.68 -25.67 -0.10
N ASP A 49 16.65 -25.13 0.55
CA ASP A 49 16.24 -25.52 1.91
C ASP A 49 15.21 -26.67 1.92
N GLY A 50 15.03 -27.36 0.79
CA GLY A 50 14.03 -28.42 0.62
C GLY A 50 12.58 -27.94 0.48
N ARG A 51 12.31 -26.62 0.53
CA ARG A 51 10.95 -26.04 0.44
C ARG A 51 10.72 -25.19 -0.82
N ASP A 52 11.60 -25.30 -1.80
CA ASP A 52 11.53 -24.55 -3.06
C ASP A 52 10.22 -24.85 -3.82
N SER A 53 9.84 -26.13 -3.93
CA SER A 53 8.59 -26.57 -4.56
C SER A 53 7.35 -25.97 -3.88
N ASP A 54 7.32 -25.98 -2.55
CA ASP A 54 6.18 -25.51 -1.76
C ASP A 54 6.02 -23.98 -1.88
N ARG A 55 7.14 -23.25 -1.90
CA ARG A 55 7.13 -21.80 -2.15
C ARG A 55 6.60 -21.47 -3.53
N CYS A 56 7.07 -22.19 -4.56
CA CYS A 56 6.59 -22.02 -5.93
C CYS A 56 5.08 -22.33 -6.03
N ALA A 57 4.63 -23.47 -5.50
CA ALA A 57 3.22 -23.86 -5.53
C ALA A 57 2.32 -22.86 -4.79
N ARG A 58 2.78 -22.35 -3.64
CA ARG A 58 2.04 -21.31 -2.89
C ARG A 58 1.97 -20.00 -3.67
N LEU A 59 3.07 -19.55 -4.26
CA LEU A 59 3.09 -18.34 -5.09
C LEU A 59 2.17 -18.50 -6.31
N GLN A 60 2.23 -19.65 -6.98
CA GLN A 60 1.34 -19.99 -8.07
C GLN A 60 -0.12 -19.95 -7.63
N SER A 61 -0.48 -20.57 -6.50
CA SER A 61 -1.85 -20.56 -5.98
C SER A 61 -2.35 -19.14 -5.66
N LEU A 62 -1.48 -18.26 -5.15
CA LEU A 62 -1.82 -16.86 -4.88
C LEU A 62 -2.03 -16.06 -6.16
N LEU A 63 -1.14 -16.22 -7.13
CA LEU A 63 -1.17 -15.52 -8.43
C LEU A 63 -2.07 -16.19 -9.47
N ALA A 64 -2.61 -17.37 -9.14
CA ALA A 64 -3.69 -18.02 -9.88
C ALA A 64 -4.99 -17.19 -9.81
N ARG A 65 -5.04 -16.22 -8.91
CA ARG A 65 -6.14 -15.28 -8.76
C ARG A 65 -5.75 -13.94 -9.36
N ARG A 66 -6.75 -13.16 -9.79
CA ARG A 66 -6.54 -11.75 -10.15
C ARG A 66 -5.94 -11.01 -8.95
N VAL A 67 -4.93 -10.19 -9.20
CA VAL A 67 -4.33 -9.33 -8.18
C VAL A 67 -4.89 -7.92 -8.38
N LEU A 68 -5.63 -7.43 -7.39
CA LEU A 68 -6.12 -6.06 -7.36
C LEU A 68 -5.10 -5.19 -6.63
N VAL A 69 -4.56 -4.20 -7.34
CA VAL A 69 -3.58 -3.26 -6.80
C VAL A 69 -4.27 -1.92 -6.58
N THR A 70 -4.05 -1.36 -5.40
CA THR A 70 -4.37 0.04 -5.11
C THR A 70 -3.20 0.71 -4.43
N SER A 71 -3.06 2.01 -4.64
CA SER A 71 -1.96 2.79 -4.11
C SER A 71 -2.41 4.13 -3.58
N ASP A 72 -1.84 4.53 -2.45
CA ASP A 72 -2.03 5.80 -1.76
C ASP A 72 -0.68 6.48 -1.62
N TYR A 73 -0.58 7.78 -1.89
CA TYR A 73 0.71 8.47 -2.01
C TYR A 73 1.65 7.78 -3.02
N SER A 74 1.10 7.47 -4.19
CA SER A 74 1.75 6.62 -5.20
C SER A 74 3.04 7.23 -5.77
N GLY A 75 3.26 8.54 -5.60
CA GLY A 75 4.33 9.26 -6.28
C GLY A 75 4.13 9.15 -7.79
N LEU A 76 5.07 8.48 -8.45
CA LEU A 76 5.00 8.20 -9.89
C LEU A 76 4.56 6.76 -10.20
N SER A 77 3.86 6.10 -9.27
CA SER A 77 3.42 4.70 -9.38
C SER A 77 4.59 3.70 -9.49
N GLY A 78 5.53 3.76 -8.55
CA GLY A 78 6.69 2.86 -8.56
C GLY A 78 6.29 1.37 -8.52
N GLU A 79 5.18 1.06 -7.84
CA GLU A 79 4.57 -0.27 -7.82
C GLU A 79 4.13 -0.75 -9.20
N TYR A 80 3.65 0.14 -10.06
CA TYR A 80 3.24 -0.21 -11.41
C TYR A 80 4.45 -0.70 -12.21
N GLU A 81 5.57 0.02 -12.14
CA GLU A 81 6.82 -0.36 -12.79
C GLU A 81 7.39 -1.65 -12.20
N ILE A 82 7.31 -1.83 -10.87
CA ILE A 82 7.72 -3.09 -10.21
C ILE A 82 6.93 -4.27 -10.78
N PHE A 83 5.60 -4.17 -10.88
CA PHE A 83 4.80 -5.24 -11.46
C PHE A 83 5.07 -5.44 -12.95
N HIS A 84 5.28 -4.36 -13.71
CA HIS A 84 5.67 -4.44 -15.11
C HIS A 84 6.95 -5.27 -15.30
N GLN A 85 8.00 -4.94 -14.53
CA GLN A 85 9.27 -5.67 -14.60
C GLN A 85 9.17 -7.10 -14.06
N MET A 86 8.34 -7.34 -13.02
CA MET A 86 8.13 -8.66 -12.43
C MET A 86 7.32 -9.62 -13.30
N LYS A 87 6.50 -9.13 -14.25
CA LYS A 87 5.64 -9.98 -15.10
C LYS A 87 6.44 -11.06 -15.84
N LYS A 88 7.58 -10.70 -16.45
CA LYS A 88 8.39 -11.65 -17.23
C LYS A 88 9.03 -12.72 -16.33
N PRO A 89 9.78 -12.38 -15.27
CA PRO A 89 10.31 -13.38 -14.34
C PRO A 89 9.22 -14.27 -13.73
N LEU A 90 8.09 -13.71 -13.31
CA LEU A 90 7.00 -14.52 -12.75
C LEU A 90 6.47 -15.53 -13.76
N LYS A 91 6.31 -15.16 -15.04
CA LYS A 91 5.91 -16.11 -16.10
C LYS A 91 6.93 -17.23 -16.31
N GLU A 92 8.22 -16.91 -16.27
CA GLU A 92 9.31 -17.89 -16.40
C GLU A 92 9.34 -18.89 -15.23
N PHE A 93 9.13 -18.42 -14.00
CA PHE A 93 9.12 -19.26 -12.80
C PHE A 93 7.83 -20.06 -12.62
N MET A 94 6.69 -19.52 -13.05
CA MET A 94 5.39 -20.10 -12.74
C MET A 94 4.97 -21.24 -13.65
N LEU A 95 5.79 -21.69 -14.62
CA LEU A 95 5.47 -22.69 -15.67
C LEU A 95 4.05 -22.49 -16.22
N PRO A 96 3.87 -21.88 -17.41
CA PRO A 96 2.54 -21.50 -17.87
C PRO A 96 1.61 -22.73 -17.85
N GLN A 97 0.68 -22.77 -16.90
CA GLN A 97 -0.51 -23.57 -17.11
C GLN A 97 -1.17 -22.95 -18.34
N PRO A 98 -1.41 -23.73 -19.41
CA PRO A 98 -2.02 -23.20 -20.62
C PRO A 98 -3.30 -22.45 -20.27
N GLY A 99 -3.37 -21.16 -20.65
CA GLY A 99 -4.51 -20.29 -20.36
C GLY A 99 -4.43 -19.46 -19.07
N HIS A 100 -3.39 -19.61 -18.25
CA HIS A 100 -3.23 -18.77 -17.05
C HIS A 100 -2.51 -17.46 -17.37
N GLU A 101 -3.24 -16.35 -17.42
CA GLU A 101 -2.65 -15.02 -17.56
C GLU A 101 -2.44 -14.36 -16.19
N LEU A 102 -1.20 -13.96 -15.91
CA LEU A 102 -0.87 -13.16 -14.74
C LEU A 102 -1.47 -11.75 -14.89
N CYS A 103 -2.57 -11.49 -14.19
CA CYS A 103 -3.31 -10.25 -14.26
C CYS A 103 -3.14 -9.43 -12.96
N PHE A 104 -2.37 -8.34 -13.07
CA PHE A 104 -2.35 -7.26 -12.08
C PHE A 104 -3.29 -6.17 -12.58
N HIS A 105 -4.30 -5.82 -11.79
CA HIS A 105 -5.24 -4.78 -12.13
C HIS A 105 -5.11 -3.62 -11.15
N HIS A 106 -4.63 -2.48 -11.64
CA HIS A 106 -4.54 -1.26 -10.87
C HIS A 106 -5.90 -0.57 -10.90
N SER A 107 -6.59 -0.57 -9.78
CA SER A 107 -7.96 -0.01 -9.71
C SER A 107 -7.98 1.43 -9.22
N LYS A 108 -7.05 1.80 -8.34
CA LYS A 108 -6.98 3.11 -7.71
C LYS A 108 -5.54 3.51 -7.42
N VAL A 109 -5.19 4.72 -7.82
CA VAL A 109 -3.96 5.41 -7.41
C VAL A 109 -4.31 6.78 -6.83
N CYS A 110 -3.46 7.30 -5.95
CA CYS A 110 -3.73 8.53 -5.24
C CYS A 110 -2.43 9.29 -4.94
N ASP A 111 -2.38 10.56 -5.31
CA ASP A 111 -1.28 11.46 -4.97
C ASP A 111 -1.77 12.92 -4.99
N ASN A 112 -1.08 13.83 -4.31
CA ASN A 112 -1.48 15.25 -4.26
C ASN A 112 -0.56 16.17 -5.07
N GLY A 113 0.58 15.69 -5.57
CA GLY A 113 1.50 16.47 -6.39
C GLY A 113 1.01 16.61 -7.84
N SER A 114 1.19 17.79 -8.44
CA SER A 114 0.71 18.07 -9.80
C SER A 114 1.37 17.19 -10.86
N VAL A 115 2.69 16.99 -10.76
CA VAL A 115 3.47 16.13 -11.67
C VAL A 115 3.06 14.66 -11.51
N GLN A 116 2.90 14.23 -10.26
CA GLN A 116 2.43 12.89 -9.90
C GLN A 116 1.06 12.63 -10.51
N MET A 117 0.11 13.54 -10.31
CA MET A 117 -1.23 13.43 -10.88
C MET A 117 -1.23 13.37 -12.41
N GLN A 118 -0.39 14.14 -13.10
CA GLN A 118 -0.23 14.05 -14.56
C GLN A 118 0.29 12.67 -14.98
N ALA A 119 1.33 12.17 -14.32
CA ALA A 119 1.90 10.86 -14.61
C ALA A 119 0.90 9.72 -14.35
N LEU A 120 0.18 9.76 -13.23
CA LEU A 120 -0.84 8.77 -12.88
C LEU A 120 -2.02 8.78 -13.85
N THR A 121 -2.45 9.97 -14.30
CA THR A 121 -3.51 10.12 -15.31
C THR A 121 -3.06 9.53 -16.65
N TYR A 122 -1.83 9.85 -17.09
CA TYR A 122 -1.24 9.26 -18.29
C TYR A 122 -1.16 7.72 -18.21
N LEU A 123 -0.70 7.18 -17.08
CA LEU A 123 -0.64 5.73 -16.86
C LEU A 123 -2.04 5.10 -16.94
N SER A 124 -3.05 5.74 -16.34
CA SER A 124 -4.43 5.26 -16.43
C SER A 124 -4.90 5.23 -17.87
N GLU A 125 -4.80 6.35 -18.57
CA GLU A 125 -5.27 6.51 -19.95
C GLU A 125 -4.56 5.55 -20.92
N VAL A 126 -3.22 5.54 -20.92
CA VAL A 126 -2.42 4.85 -21.92
C VAL A 126 -2.21 3.38 -21.59
N CYS A 127 -2.02 3.05 -20.31
CA CYS A 127 -1.64 1.69 -19.92
C CYS A 127 -2.79 0.85 -19.36
N GLU A 128 -3.81 1.49 -18.79
CA GLU A 128 -4.97 0.82 -18.19
C GLU A 128 -6.28 1.18 -18.93
N ASN A 129 -6.20 1.78 -20.12
CA ASN A 129 -7.33 2.20 -20.96
C ASN A 129 -8.37 3.05 -20.20
N GLY A 130 -7.89 3.93 -19.32
CA GLY A 130 -8.72 4.78 -18.46
C GLY A 130 -9.47 4.05 -17.36
N SER A 131 -9.23 2.75 -17.12
CA SER A 131 -9.96 1.98 -16.11
C SER A 131 -9.47 2.23 -14.67
N MET A 132 -8.24 2.73 -14.51
CA MET A 132 -7.66 3.03 -13.19
C MET A 132 -8.15 4.40 -12.68
N CYS A 133 -8.76 4.42 -11.50
CA CYS A 133 -9.15 5.68 -10.85
C CYS A 133 -7.90 6.45 -10.38
N VAL A 134 -7.87 7.76 -10.62
CA VAL A 134 -6.80 8.66 -10.15
C VAL A 134 -7.40 9.68 -9.20
N MET A 135 -7.07 9.56 -7.92
CA MET A 135 -7.57 10.42 -6.84
C MET A 135 -6.50 11.40 -6.38
N LYS A 136 -6.92 12.56 -5.85
CA LYS A 136 -5.99 13.60 -5.36
C LYS A 136 -5.55 13.33 -3.91
N ASP A 137 -6.01 14.17 -2.98
CA ASP A 137 -5.61 14.08 -1.58
C ASP A 137 -6.39 12.97 -0.88
N ILE A 138 -5.74 12.19 -0.02
CA ILE A 138 -6.45 11.17 0.75
C ILE A 138 -7.50 11.77 1.69
N ASN A 139 -7.31 13.02 2.12
CA ASN A 139 -8.29 13.75 2.90
C ASN A 139 -9.58 14.00 2.10
N ASP A 140 -9.55 13.91 0.76
CA ASP A 140 -10.75 14.02 -0.07
C ASP A 140 -11.73 12.87 0.14
N ARG A 141 -11.26 11.76 0.74
CA ARG A 141 -12.09 10.60 1.11
C ARG A 141 -12.89 10.82 2.38
N LEU A 142 -12.64 11.88 3.14
CA LEU A 142 -13.39 12.17 4.35
C LEU A 142 -14.76 12.75 4.01
N HIS A 143 -15.78 12.31 4.75
CA HIS A 143 -17.07 12.97 4.78
C HIS A 143 -16.87 14.46 5.15
N PRO A 144 -17.60 15.42 4.53
CA PRO A 144 -17.40 16.84 4.78
C PRO A 144 -17.41 17.23 6.27
N SER A 145 -18.33 16.67 7.06
CA SER A 145 -18.39 16.91 8.50
C SER A 145 -17.18 16.35 9.26
N ALA A 146 -16.67 15.19 8.86
CA ALA A 146 -15.45 14.62 9.46
C ALA A 146 -14.23 15.48 9.11
N ARG A 147 -14.12 15.93 7.87
CA ARG A 147 -13.06 16.85 7.43
C ARG A 147 -13.07 18.13 8.24
N SER A 148 -14.23 18.77 8.38
CA SER A 148 -14.39 20.00 9.17
C SER A 148 -14.01 19.80 10.63
N TYR A 149 -14.35 18.65 11.23
CA TYR A 149 -13.93 18.32 12.59
C TYR A 149 -12.40 18.19 12.71
N LEU A 150 -11.76 17.48 11.78
CA LEU A 150 -10.29 17.36 11.77
C LEU A 150 -9.59 18.70 11.50
N ASP A 151 -10.16 19.54 10.64
CA ASP A 151 -9.63 20.89 10.38
C ASP A 151 -9.63 21.73 11.66
N ALA A 152 -10.68 21.62 12.49
CA ALA A 152 -10.75 22.31 13.78
C ALA A 152 -9.76 21.77 14.83
N LEU A 153 -9.26 20.55 14.66
CA LEU A 153 -8.23 19.94 15.52
C LEU A 153 -6.80 20.19 15.03
N MET A 154 -6.60 20.80 13.85
CA MET A 154 -5.26 21.01 13.30
C MET A 154 -4.42 21.85 14.28
N PRO A 155 -3.20 21.39 14.65
CA PRO A 155 -2.33 22.19 15.49
C PRO A 155 -1.90 23.45 14.74
N GLY A 156 -1.87 24.58 15.45
CA GLY A 156 -1.36 25.84 14.91
C GLY A 156 0.15 25.78 14.61
N ASP A 157 0.61 26.67 13.73
CA ASP A 157 2.04 26.75 13.34
C ASP A 157 2.97 27.09 14.53
N ASP A 158 2.42 27.69 15.59
CA ASP A 158 3.10 28.10 16.82
C ASP A 158 3.05 27.05 17.95
N CYS A 159 2.33 25.94 17.74
CA CYS A 159 2.26 24.86 18.72
C CYS A 159 3.62 24.15 18.86
N ASP A 160 3.98 23.79 20.09
CA ASP A 160 5.15 22.94 20.32
C ASP A 160 4.94 21.53 19.73
N LEU A 161 6.04 20.78 19.55
CA LEU A 161 6.02 19.46 18.92
C LEU A 161 5.18 18.43 19.71
N ALA A 162 5.13 18.54 21.05
CA ALA A 162 4.38 17.60 21.87
C ALA A 162 2.87 17.84 21.74
N THR A 163 2.45 19.11 21.76
CA THR A 163 1.08 19.54 21.53
C THR A 163 0.61 19.14 20.14
N ALA A 164 1.43 19.34 19.10
CA ALA A 164 1.12 18.91 17.74
C ALA A 164 0.98 17.38 17.63
N ALA A 165 1.88 16.61 18.26
CA ALA A 165 1.80 15.15 18.26
C ALA A 165 0.53 14.64 18.97
N GLU A 166 0.15 15.23 20.10
CA GLU A 166 -1.08 14.86 20.79
C GLU A 166 -2.32 15.21 19.95
N ALA A 167 -2.34 16.36 19.28
CA ALA A 167 -3.42 16.73 18.38
C ALA A 167 -3.62 15.69 17.25
N TYR A 168 -2.54 15.28 16.57
CA TYR A 168 -2.62 14.24 15.53
C TYR A 168 -3.02 12.88 16.10
N LYS A 169 -2.55 12.53 17.30
CA LYS A 169 -3.00 11.32 18.00
C LYS A 169 -4.51 11.37 18.28
N CYS A 170 -5.03 12.49 18.80
CA CYS A 170 -6.47 12.68 19.02
C CYS A 170 -7.29 12.56 17.73
N MET A 171 -6.79 13.09 16.60
CA MET A 171 -7.42 12.89 15.29
C MET A 171 -7.49 11.42 14.91
N GLY A 172 -6.38 10.68 15.08
CA GLY A 172 -6.32 9.24 14.79
C GLY A 172 -7.27 8.42 15.65
N ASP A 173 -7.29 8.67 16.95
CA ASP A 173 -8.20 8.01 17.89
C ASP A 173 -9.67 8.29 17.53
N TRP A 174 -10.00 9.55 17.20
CA TRP A 174 -11.35 9.93 16.77
C TRP A 174 -11.75 9.27 15.44
N LEU A 175 -10.87 9.28 14.45
CA LEU A 175 -11.13 8.64 13.16
C LEU A 175 -11.35 7.14 13.32
N MET A 176 -10.54 6.46 14.13
CA MET A 176 -10.72 5.04 14.41
C MET A 176 -12.06 4.75 15.08
N ALA A 177 -12.52 5.62 15.98
CA ALA A 177 -13.84 5.49 16.60
C ALA A 177 -15.02 5.78 15.65
N ASN A 178 -14.78 6.49 14.53
CA ASN A 178 -15.83 7.01 13.64
C ASN A 178 -15.69 6.56 12.16
N HIS A 179 -14.75 5.66 11.86
CA HIS A 179 -14.31 5.35 10.49
C HIS A 179 -15.45 4.89 9.56
N ASP A 180 -16.47 4.22 10.09
CA ASP A 180 -17.62 3.73 9.32
C ASP A 180 -18.34 4.81 8.51
N TRP A 181 -18.53 5.99 9.12
CA TRP A 181 -19.19 7.13 8.51
C TRP A 181 -18.21 8.25 8.12
N ALA A 182 -17.07 8.37 8.82
CA ALA A 182 -16.10 9.43 8.58
C ALA A 182 -15.39 9.27 7.22
N ILE A 183 -15.20 8.03 6.76
CA ILE A 183 -14.69 7.74 5.42
C ILE A 183 -15.88 7.64 4.46
N SER A 184 -15.89 8.43 3.39
CA SER A 184 -16.89 8.38 2.33
C SER A 184 -16.84 7.03 1.59
N GLU A 185 -17.89 6.64 0.89
CA GLU A 185 -17.85 5.46 0.01
C GLU A 185 -17.35 5.78 -1.40
N THR A 186 -17.35 7.06 -1.75
CA THR A 186 -16.91 7.59 -3.04
C THR A 186 -15.86 8.68 -2.83
N CYS A 187 -15.09 8.97 -3.88
CA CYS A 187 -14.14 10.06 -3.93
C CYS A 187 -14.05 10.62 -5.35
N ARG A 188 -13.88 11.93 -5.49
CA ARG A 188 -13.71 12.59 -6.78
C ARG A 188 -12.49 12.01 -7.50
N CYS A 189 -12.72 11.44 -8.68
CA CYS A 189 -11.69 10.93 -9.57
C CYS A 189 -11.36 11.99 -10.62
N VAL A 190 -10.07 12.24 -10.84
CA VAL A 190 -9.60 13.16 -11.88
C VAL A 190 -9.66 12.51 -13.25
N MET A 191 -9.39 11.21 -13.35
CA MET A 191 -9.47 10.47 -14.61
C MET A 191 -10.90 10.39 -15.17
N HIS A 192 -11.90 10.25 -14.31
CA HIS A 192 -13.31 10.06 -14.72
C HIS A 192 -14.18 11.30 -14.54
N GLU A 193 -13.64 12.37 -13.97
CA GLU A 193 -14.37 13.62 -13.69
C GLU A 193 -15.71 13.43 -12.95
N GLN A 194 -15.78 12.44 -12.06
CA GLN A 194 -16.95 12.11 -11.25
C GLN A 194 -16.55 11.51 -9.90
N ASP A 195 -17.51 11.33 -9.00
CA ASP A 195 -17.28 10.63 -7.74
C ASP A 195 -17.30 9.12 -7.99
N CYS A 196 -16.12 8.49 -7.93
CA CYS A 196 -15.95 7.06 -8.14
C CYS A 196 -15.98 6.29 -6.81
N PRO A 197 -16.48 5.04 -6.78
CA PRO A 197 -16.43 4.22 -5.57
C PRO A 197 -14.99 3.96 -5.10
N LEU A 198 -14.73 4.13 -3.80
CA LEU A 198 -13.42 3.90 -3.20
C LEU A 198 -13.02 2.42 -3.17
N TYR A 199 -14.01 1.54 -3.12
CA TYR A 199 -13.85 0.09 -3.03
C TYR A 199 -14.53 -0.62 -4.20
N ALA A 200 -14.43 -0.07 -5.41
CA ALA A 200 -14.90 -0.74 -6.60
C ALA A 200 -14.21 -2.11 -6.72
N LEU A 201 -15.01 -3.17 -6.67
CA LEU A 201 -14.55 -4.45 -7.18
C LEU A 201 -14.61 -4.37 -8.70
N PRO A 202 -13.65 -4.96 -9.42
CA PRO A 202 -13.83 -5.16 -10.85
C PRO A 202 -15.16 -5.86 -11.08
N ASP A 203 -15.86 -5.54 -12.18
CA ASP A 203 -17.08 -6.23 -12.56
C ASP A 203 -16.73 -7.68 -12.92
N VAL A 204 -16.68 -8.54 -11.90
CA VAL A 204 -16.42 -9.97 -12.06
C VAL A 204 -17.78 -10.63 -12.04
N ASN A 205 -18.21 -11.13 -13.21
CA ASN A 205 -19.32 -12.06 -13.29
C ASN A 205 -19.06 -13.25 -12.34
N THR A 206 -19.65 -13.11 -11.15
CA THR A 206 -20.08 -14.03 -10.09
C THR A 206 -19.29 -15.28 -9.67
N GLU A 207 -18.37 -15.85 -10.43
CA GLU A 207 -17.60 -17.03 -9.99
C GLU A 207 -16.15 -16.71 -9.56
N CYS A 208 -15.52 -15.67 -10.12
CA CYS A 208 -14.11 -15.36 -9.87
C CYS A 208 -13.88 -14.33 -8.75
N ALA A 209 -14.95 -13.79 -8.14
CA ALA A 209 -14.84 -12.84 -7.02
C ALA A 209 -14.34 -13.51 -5.72
N ARG A 210 -14.57 -14.82 -5.55
CA ARG A 210 -14.03 -15.63 -4.45
C ARG A 210 -12.56 -15.94 -4.71
N GLY A 211 -11.68 -14.95 -4.57
CA GLY A 211 -10.25 -15.22 -4.62
C GLY A 211 -9.32 -14.05 -4.93
N VAL A 212 -9.82 -12.86 -5.25
CA VAL A 212 -8.95 -11.72 -5.61
C VAL A 212 -7.94 -11.42 -4.50
N LEU A 213 -6.65 -11.46 -4.84
CA LEU A 213 -5.59 -11.01 -3.93
C LEU A 213 -5.52 -9.49 -3.98
N ARG A 214 -5.74 -8.81 -2.86
CA ARG A 214 -5.63 -7.35 -2.78
C ARG A 214 -4.26 -6.94 -2.27
N LEU A 215 -3.59 -6.08 -3.01
CA LEU A 215 -2.33 -5.46 -2.64
C LEU A 215 -2.54 -3.95 -2.51
N ASN A 216 -2.15 -3.43 -1.35
CA ASN A 216 -2.27 -2.02 -1.02
C ASN A 216 -0.87 -1.45 -0.85
N PHE A 217 -0.53 -0.46 -1.66
CA PHE A 217 0.70 0.31 -1.54
C PHE A 217 0.37 1.64 -0.86
N ALA A 218 1.25 2.06 0.04
CA ALA A 218 1.20 3.37 0.64
C ALA A 218 2.60 3.97 0.57
N GLY A 219 2.75 5.06 -0.19
CA GLY A 219 3.94 5.87 -0.12
C GLY A 219 3.97 6.55 1.24
N THR A 220 4.93 6.19 2.08
CA THR A 220 5.16 6.93 3.31
C THR A 220 5.87 8.22 2.94
N THR A 221 5.24 9.37 3.20
CA THR A 221 5.99 10.62 3.32
C THR A 221 6.84 10.52 4.58
N CYS A 222 8.02 9.90 4.48
CA CYS A 222 8.99 9.80 5.58
C CYS A 222 9.57 11.18 5.98
N ARG A 223 8.93 12.28 5.56
CA ARG A 223 9.38 13.64 5.80
C ARG A 223 9.59 13.84 7.29
N GLY A 224 8.55 13.66 8.11
CA GLY A 224 8.63 13.77 9.57
C GLY A 224 9.72 12.92 10.22
N TRP A 225 10.05 11.77 9.63
CA TRP A 225 11.06 10.82 10.13
C TRP A 225 12.46 11.03 9.55
N SER A 226 12.59 11.93 8.57
CA SER A 226 13.84 12.20 7.86
C SER A 226 14.48 13.50 8.33
N LYS A 227 15.78 13.65 8.05
CA LYS A 227 16.47 14.94 8.18
C LYS A 227 15.78 16.05 7.35
N ALA A 228 15.23 15.70 6.18
CA ALA A 228 14.56 16.65 5.30
C ALA A 228 13.26 17.22 5.91
N GLY A 229 12.54 16.45 6.74
CA GLY A 229 11.43 16.96 7.55
C GLY A 229 11.80 17.24 8.99
N LYS A 230 13.08 17.55 9.25
CA LYS A 230 13.57 18.04 10.55
C LYS A 230 13.28 17.12 11.73
N MET A 231 13.07 15.82 11.48
CA MET A 231 12.78 14.84 12.54
C MET A 231 11.59 15.27 13.43
N ARG A 232 10.49 15.74 12.82
CA ARG A 232 9.25 16.08 13.55
C ARG A 232 8.53 14.84 14.11
N TYR A 233 8.83 13.64 13.62
CA TYR A 233 8.18 12.38 14.01
C TYR A 233 6.65 12.53 13.96
N PHE A 234 5.96 12.17 15.04
CA PHE A 234 4.51 12.23 15.18
C PHE A 234 3.92 13.65 15.22
N SER A 235 4.75 14.70 15.20
CA SER A 235 4.29 16.10 15.10
C SER A 235 4.27 16.63 13.66
N ASP A 236 4.60 15.79 12.68
CA ASP A 236 4.59 16.18 11.27
C ASP A 236 3.16 16.21 10.71
N PRO A 237 2.80 17.20 9.86
CA PRO A 237 1.51 17.22 9.18
C PRO A 237 1.15 15.97 8.37
N SER A 238 2.12 15.11 8.03
CA SER A 238 1.87 13.81 7.43
C SER A 238 1.07 12.84 8.31
N GLU A 239 0.97 13.09 9.62
CA GLU A 239 0.26 12.17 10.53
C GLU A 239 -1.26 12.18 10.32
N ARG A 240 -1.86 13.33 9.93
CA ARG A 240 -3.28 13.38 9.57
C ARG A 240 -3.62 12.46 8.40
N PRO A 241 -2.99 12.60 7.21
CA PRO A 241 -3.30 11.70 6.11
C PRO A 241 -2.94 10.24 6.39
N HIS A 242 -1.91 9.98 7.20
CA HIS A 242 -1.61 8.63 7.67
C HIS A 242 -2.76 8.04 8.51
N ALA A 243 -3.36 8.83 9.41
CA ALA A 243 -4.52 8.41 10.18
C ALA A 243 -5.74 8.13 9.28
N VAL A 244 -6.00 8.98 8.28
CA VAL A 244 -7.07 8.76 7.29
C VAL A 244 -6.83 7.46 6.52
N TRP A 245 -5.60 7.24 6.05
CA TRP A 245 -5.20 6.00 5.37
C TRP A 245 -5.47 4.77 6.23
N LEU A 246 -4.99 4.77 7.48
CA LEU A 246 -5.15 3.64 8.39
C LEU A 246 -6.63 3.30 8.63
N CYS A 247 -7.46 4.31 8.86
CA CYS A 247 -8.89 4.13 9.08
C CYS A 247 -9.61 3.60 7.83
N ASP A 248 -9.24 4.11 6.65
CA ASP A 248 -9.72 3.60 5.35
C ASP A 248 -9.40 2.10 5.19
N ARG A 249 -8.18 1.67 5.53
CA ARG A 249 -7.77 0.25 5.46
C ARG A 249 -8.54 -0.63 6.45
N VAL A 250 -8.76 -0.15 7.68
CA VAL A 250 -9.54 -0.88 8.69
C VAL A 250 -10.98 -1.07 8.23
N ARG A 251 -11.61 0.00 7.72
CA ARG A 251 -12.96 -0.06 7.15
C ARG A 251 -13.06 -1.05 6.01
N GLU A 252 -12.11 -1.02 5.08
CA GLU A 252 -12.09 -1.96 3.95
C GLU A 252 -11.94 -3.41 4.43
N SER A 253 -11.09 -3.66 5.43
CA SER A 253 -10.90 -4.97 6.01
C SER A 253 -12.19 -5.52 6.61
N GLN A 254 -12.91 -4.71 7.40
CA GLN A 254 -14.20 -5.09 7.98
C GLN A 254 -15.27 -5.36 6.91
N ARG A 255 -15.38 -4.49 5.89
CA ARG A 255 -16.29 -4.69 4.74
C ARG A 255 -15.99 -5.97 3.96
N THR A 256 -14.72 -6.34 3.88
CA THR A 256 -14.30 -7.56 3.19
C THR A 256 -14.61 -8.80 4.03
N ALA A 257 -14.38 -8.73 5.34
CA ALA A 257 -14.70 -9.81 6.27
C ALA A 257 -16.22 -10.10 6.33
N SER A 258 -17.07 -9.07 6.24
CA SER A 258 -18.53 -9.24 6.25
C SER A 258 -19.11 -9.85 4.97
N ARG A 259 -18.30 -9.99 3.91
CA ARG A 259 -18.70 -10.57 2.61
C ARG A 259 -18.28 -12.04 2.44
N LEU A 260 -17.46 -12.56 3.37
CA LEU A 260 -16.99 -13.95 3.40
C LEU A 260 -17.90 -14.79 4.31
#